data_AF-A0A2M6W6C0-F1
#
_entry.id   AF-A0A2M6W6C0-F1
#
_cell.length_a   1.000
_cell.length_b   1.000
_cell.length_c   1.000
_cell.angle_alpha   90.00
_cell.angle_beta   90.00
_cell.angle_gamma   90.00
#
_symmetry.space_group_name_H-M   'P 1'
#
loop_
_entity.id
_entity.type
_entity.pdbx_description
1 polymer ?
#
loop_
_entity_poly.entity_id
_entity_poly.type
_entity_poly.pdbx_seq_one_letter_code
_entity_poly.pdbx_strand_id
1 'polypeptide(L)'
;MYMRECESNNQEIIIYGDSKLSRRINEFSNCQTNKIDEYNFTQLYQKDEINKDKKLTNTETGIKNEKLAETLLVGAVTCEWLGSQMAVVRPSAYDIDRQKVDLLAECAAYPSENYGEEPPVLAISIAINEHPKKEKNPDKLKTIPVKYFQSPIYGTPSALESVIMVNVTISRENANKLNKLLENIQQLIGNIHYNTQEQTQQLKEMMDKFANHPTHLQILKDISNQLEFFVKQASAETKKDDELTPRLKTLNDIIGIALAEKEQQLEDGQ
;
A
#
# COMPACT_ATOMS: atom_id res chain seq x y z
N MET A 1 0.04 18.34 27.51
CA MET A 1 0.70 19.57 27.00
C MET A 1 0.73 19.43 25.48
N TYR A 2 -0.20 20.14 24.84
CA TYR A 2 -0.47 20.28 23.41
C TYR A 2 -0.22 19.09 22.48
N MET A 3 -1.30 18.35 22.18
CA MET A 3 -1.52 17.87 20.82
C MET A 3 -1.44 19.10 19.91
N ARG A 4 -0.40 19.19 19.08
CA ARG A 4 -0.54 19.96 17.85
C ARG A 4 -1.35 19.08 16.93
N GLU A 5 -2.65 19.38 16.86
CA GLU A 5 -3.40 19.18 15.64
C GLU A 5 -2.50 19.65 14.50
N CYS A 6 -2.18 18.74 13.58
CA CYS A 6 -1.77 19.19 12.26
C CYS A 6 -2.96 19.99 11.74
N GLU A 7 -2.88 21.32 11.77
CA GLU A 7 -3.60 22.15 10.82
C GLU A 7 -3.07 21.77 9.43
N SER A 8 -3.52 20.61 8.93
CA SER A 8 -3.79 20.50 7.52
C SER A 8 -4.70 21.67 7.21
N ASN A 9 -4.32 22.51 6.24
CA ASN A 9 -5.32 23.27 5.51
C ASN A 9 -6.22 22.25 4.79
N ASN A 10 -7.04 21.50 5.54
CA ASN A 10 -8.09 20.62 5.04
C ASN A 10 -9.24 21.52 4.64
N GLN A 11 -8.99 22.36 3.64
CA GLN A 11 -10.07 22.86 2.81
C GLN A 11 -10.58 21.63 2.07
N GLU A 12 -11.73 21.13 2.49
CA GLU A 12 -12.45 20.10 1.77
C GLU A 12 -12.63 20.56 0.32
N ILE A 13 -12.00 19.87 -0.62
CA ILE A 13 -12.11 20.23 -2.04
C ILE A 13 -13.44 19.67 -2.53
N ILE A 14 -14.46 20.51 -2.50
CA ILE A 14 -15.80 20.15 -2.96
C ILE A 14 -15.90 20.41 -4.46
N ILE A 15 -16.01 19.33 -5.24
CA ILE A 15 -16.40 19.40 -6.65
C ILE A 15 -17.90 19.14 -6.75
N TYR A 16 -18.67 20.22 -6.91
CA TYR A 16 -20.13 20.15 -7.03
C TYR A 16 -20.54 19.24 -8.19
N GLY A 17 -21.30 18.19 -7.88
CA GLY A 17 -21.85 17.25 -8.87
C GLY A 17 -21.05 15.95 -9.09
N ASP A 18 -19.86 15.79 -8.51
CA ASP A 18 -19.10 14.53 -8.55
C ASP A 18 -18.54 14.17 -7.16
N SER A 19 -19.38 13.51 -6.35
CA SER A 19 -19.04 13.11 -4.98
C SER A 19 -17.93 12.06 -4.93
N LYS A 20 -17.84 11.20 -5.94
CA LYS A 20 -16.77 10.19 -6.05
C LYS A 20 -15.43 10.88 -6.28
N LEU A 21 -15.37 11.85 -7.20
CA LEU A 21 -14.15 12.61 -7.45
C LEU A 21 -13.74 13.45 -6.24
N SER A 22 -14.70 14.12 -5.58
CA SER A 22 -14.45 14.88 -4.34
C SER A 22 -13.85 14.00 -3.24
N ARG A 23 -14.42 12.81 -3.02
CA ARG A 23 -13.88 11.82 -2.07
C ARG A 23 -12.42 11.48 -2.39
N ARG A 24 -12.12 11.14 -3.64
CA ARG A 24 -10.78 10.74 -4.08
C ARG A 24 -9.74 11.86 -3.88
N ILE A 25 -10.13 13.13 -4.09
CA ILE A 25 -9.25 14.28 -3.88
C ILE A 25 -8.99 14.53 -2.39
N ASN A 26 -10.01 14.37 -1.55
CA ASN A 26 -9.85 14.48 -0.10
C ASN A 26 -8.95 13.35 0.43
N GLU A 27 -9.18 12.11 0.00
CA GLU A 27 -8.31 10.96 0.29
C GLU A 27 -6.86 11.23 -0.17
N PHE A 28 -6.69 11.75 -1.38
CA PHE A 28 -5.39 12.12 -1.93
C PHE A 28 -4.64 13.15 -1.07
N SER A 29 -5.35 14.20 -0.64
CA SER A 29 -4.79 15.26 0.18
C SER A 29 -4.39 14.75 1.56
N ASN A 30 -5.18 13.82 2.12
CA ASN A 30 -4.91 13.16 3.39
C ASN A 30 -3.80 12.10 3.30
N CYS A 31 -3.53 11.53 2.11
CA CYS A 31 -2.42 10.61 1.89
C CYS A 31 -1.04 11.28 1.92
N GLN A 32 -0.96 12.61 1.80
CA GLN A 32 0.31 13.31 1.79
C GLN A 32 0.94 13.36 3.20
N THR A 33 1.80 12.38 3.44
CA THR A 33 3.04 12.49 4.23
C THR A 33 2.92 12.76 5.73
N ASN A 34 2.25 11.89 6.47
CA ASN A 34 2.68 11.67 7.85
C ASN A 34 3.76 10.58 7.86
N LYS A 35 5.03 11.01 7.97
CA LYS A 35 6.09 10.09 8.40
C LYS A 35 5.69 9.55 9.76
N ILE A 36 5.74 8.24 9.94
CA ILE A 36 5.51 7.63 11.24
C ILE A 36 6.64 8.05 12.17
N ASP A 37 6.30 8.72 13.27
CA ASP A 37 7.23 8.89 14.37
C ASP A 37 7.15 7.66 15.28
N GLU A 38 8.22 6.88 15.31
CA GLU A 38 8.32 5.67 16.13
C GLU A 38 8.16 5.97 17.63
N TYR A 39 8.35 7.22 18.09
CA TYR A 39 8.06 7.59 19.48
C TYR A 39 6.57 7.59 19.85
N ASN A 40 5.66 7.59 18.87
CA ASN A 40 4.23 7.38 19.14
C ASN A 40 3.93 5.94 19.59
N PHE A 41 4.91 5.03 19.46
CA PHE A 41 4.78 3.62 19.78
C PHE A 41 5.35 3.29 21.16
N THR A 42 5.55 4.30 22.04
CA THR A 42 6.07 4.06 23.40
C THR A 42 5.16 3.20 24.28
N GLN A 43 3.91 3.01 23.86
CA GLN A 43 2.97 2.07 24.49
C GLN A 43 3.28 0.60 24.15
N LEU A 44 3.95 0.33 23.03
CA LEU A 44 4.36 -1.01 22.59
C LEU A 44 5.83 -1.29 22.90
N TYR A 45 6.69 -0.29 22.69
CA TYR A 45 8.14 -0.41 22.81
C TYR A 45 8.74 0.65 23.73
N GLN A 46 9.73 0.28 24.52
CA GLN A 46 10.41 1.25 25.37
C GLN A 46 11.24 2.24 24.54
N LYS A 47 11.40 3.48 25.04
CA LYS A 47 12.16 4.54 24.34
C LYS A 47 13.59 4.11 23.98
N ASP A 48 14.24 3.32 24.82
CA ASP A 48 15.61 2.86 24.58
C ASP A 48 15.70 1.86 23.41
N GLU A 49 14.67 1.03 23.23
CA GLU A 49 14.55 0.16 22.06
C GLU A 49 14.34 0.98 20.79
N ILE A 50 13.41 1.95 20.81
CA ILE A 50 13.16 2.86 19.68
C ILE A 50 14.43 3.62 19.31
N ASN A 51 15.19 4.10 20.29
CA ASN A 51 16.48 4.78 20.06
C ASN A 51 17.51 3.86 19.40
N LYS A 52 17.55 2.58 19.79
CA LYS A 52 18.43 1.58 19.18
C LYS A 52 18.03 1.32 17.73
N ASP A 53 16.74 1.18 17.47
CA ASP A 53 16.21 0.94 16.12
C ASP A 53 16.44 2.15 15.20
N LYS A 54 16.25 3.38 15.68
CA LYS A 54 16.59 4.62 14.94
C LYS A 54 18.07 4.76 14.60
N LYS A 55 18.98 4.25 15.44
CA LYS A 55 20.42 4.26 15.12
C LYS A 55 20.76 3.32 13.98
N LEU A 56 20.01 2.23 13.81
CA LEU A 56 20.24 1.21 12.78
C LEU A 56 19.77 1.66 11.39
N THR A 57 18.82 2.60 11.29
CA THR A 57 18.34 3.11 9.99
C THR A 57 19.28 4.13 9.36
N ASN A 58 20.12 4.79 10.16
CA ASN A 58 21.05 5.82 9.68
C ASN A 58 22.26 5.28 8.88
N THR A 59 22.44 3.96 8.78
CA THR A 59 23.53 3.35 8.01
C THR A 59 23.11 3.15 6.54
N GLU A 60 23.67 4.00 5.66
CA GLU A 60 23.58 4.00 4.18
C GLU A 60 22.33 3.35 3.57
N THR A 61 21.33 4.19 3.32
CA THR A 61 20.16 3.85 2.53
C THR A 61 20.57 3.56 1.08
N GLY A 62 20.30 2.34 0.60
CA GLY A 62 20.31 2.06 -0.83
C GLY A 62 19.30 2.97 -1.54
N ILE A 63 19.50 3.23 -2.85
CA ILE A 63 18.59 4.02 -3.68
C ILE A 63 17.23 3.31 -3.76
N LYS A 64 16.36 3.57 -2.79
CA LYS A 64 14.97 3.13 -2.82
C LYS A 64 14.15 4.10 -3.62
N ASN A 65 13.18 3.57 -4.35
CA ASN A 65 12.26 4.39 -5.10
C ASN A 65 11.08 4.82 -4.23
N GLU A 66 11.37 5.62 -3.20
CA GLU A 66 10.37 6.16 -2.26
C GLU A 66 9.18 6.79 -2.99
N LYS A 67 9.47 7.45 -4.13
CA LYS A 67 8.47 8.06 -5.00
C LYS A 67 7.47 7.05 -5.59
N LEU A 68 7.95 5.89 -6.03
CA LEU A 68 7.09 4.83 -6.56
C LEU A 68 6.25 4.20 -5.45
N ALA A 69 6.84 3.94 -4.28
CA ALA A 69 6.10 3.44 -3.12
C ALA A 69 4.99 4.42 -2.70
N GLU A 70 5.29 5.72 -2.66
CA GLU A 70 4.29 6.77 -2.43
C GLU A 70 3.19 6.76 -3.48
N THR A 71 3.57 6.61 -4.74
CA THR A 71 2.62 6.60 -5.84
C THR A 71 1.67 5.42 -5.75
N LEU A 72 2.17 4.24 -5.38
CA LEU A 72 1.36 3.05 -5.19
C LEU A 72 0.49 3.14 -3.93
N LEU A 73 0.97 3.76 -2.85
CA LEU A 73 0.16 4.07 -1.67
C LEU A 73 -1.01 4.99 -2.02
N VAL A 74 -0.73 6.13 -2.64
CA VAL A 74 -1.75 7.10 -3.05
C VAL A 74 -2.75 6.43 -4.00
N GLY A 75 -2.26 5.64 -4.95
CA GLY A 75 -3.12 4.83 -5.81
C GLY A 75 -4.00 3.87 -5.02
N ALA A 76 -3.47 3.19 -4.00
CA ALA A 76 -4.24 2.21 -3.25
C ALA A 76 -5.37 2.87 -2.46
N VAL A 77 -5.11 4.02 -1.86
CA VAL A 77 -6.11 4.75 -1.07
C VAL A 77 -7.13 5.45 -1.96
N THR A 78 -6.72 6.04 -3.08
CA THR A 78 -7.59 6.90 -3.91
C THR A 78 -8.28 6.16 -5.07
N CYS A 79 -7.77 4.99 -5.44
CA CYS A 79 -8.26 4.21 -6.57
C CYS A 79 -8.53 2.75 -6.23
N GLU A 80 -8.24 2.31 -4.99
CA GLU A 80 -8.52 0.96 -4.49
C GLU A 80 -7.93 -0.14 -5.40
N TRP A 81 -6.75 0.09 -5.98
CA TRP A 81 -6.18 -0.86 -6.96
C TRP A 81 -5.78 -2.21 -6.35
N LEU A 82 -5.62 -2.31 -5.03
CA LEU A 82 -5.44 -3.56 -4.29
C LEU A 82 -6.77 -4.24 -3.93
N GLY A 83 -7.89 -3.71 -4.41
CA GLY A 83 -9.24 -4.11 -4.04
C GLY A 83 -9.79 -3.30 -2.85
N SER A 84 -11.11 -3.13 -2.82
CA SER A 84 -11.82 -2.39 -1.77
C SER A 84 -11.75 -3.04 -0.39
N GLN A 85 -11.33 -4.30 -0.33
CA GLN A 85 -11.18 -5.09 0.91
C GLN A 85 -9.79 -4.94 1.55
N MET A 86 -8.88 -4.19 0.93
CA MET A 86 -7.52 -3.97 1.44
C MET A 86 -7.34 -2.52 1.85
N ALA A 87 -6.95 -2.30 3.10
CA ALA A 87 -6.54 -0.99 3.59
C ALA A 87 -5.01 -0.91 3.62
N VAL A 88 -4.45 0.09 2.93
CA VAL A 88 -3.00 0.15 2.68
C VAL A 88 -2.38 1.29 3.46
N VAL A 89 -1.24 1.02 4.10
CA VAL A 89 -0.50 2.00 4.90
C VAL A 89 1.00 1.92 4.62
N ARG A 90 1.67 3.06 4.81
CA ARG A 90 3.13 3.16 4.81
C ARG A 90 3.66 2.74 6.19
N PRO A 91 4.62 1.81 6.29
CA PRO A 91 5.27 1.51 7.56
C PRO A 91 6.36 2.53 7.91
N SER A 92 6.97 2.42 9.09
CA SER A 92 8.03 3.34 9.53
C SER A 92 9.30 3.27 8.68
N ALA A 93 10.18 4.28 8.84
CA ALA A 93 11.51 4.26 8.22
C ALA A 93 12.31 3.02 8.65
N TYR A 94 12.13 2.56 9.89
CA TYR A 94 12.74 1.32 10.37
C TYR A 94 12.34 0.09 9.54
N ASP A 95 11.05 -0.14 9.34
CA ASP A 95 10.56 -1.30 8.61
C ASP A 95 10.86 -1.17 7.11
N ILE A 96 10.78 0.04 6.57
CA ILE A 96 11.25 0.37 5.23
C ILE A 96 12.71 -0.07 5.12
N ASP A 97 13.63 0.50 5.89
CA ASP A 97 15.07 0.32 5.71
C ASP A 97 15.61 -1.04 6.10
N ARG A 98 15.11 -1.60 7.20
CA ARG A 98 15.61 -2.86 7.72
C ARG A 98 14.92 -4.06 7.11
N GLN A 99 13.59 -4.01 6.99
CA GLN A 99 12.80 -5.15 6.51
C GLN A 99 12.53 -5.09 5.01
N LYS A 100 12.84 -3.96 4.36
CA LYS A 100 12.60 -3.70 2.94
C LYS A 100 11.11 -3.80 2.60
N VAL A 101 10.27 -3.25 3.48
CA VAL A 101 8.82 -3.19 3.27
C VAL A 101 8.44 -1.79 2.84
N ASP A 102 7.90 -1.65 1.63
CA ASP A 102 7.48 -0.36 1.10
C ASP A 102 6.03 -0.04 1.49
N LEU A 103 5.16 -1.07 1.52
CA LEU A 103 3.74 -0.95 1.87
C LEU A 103 3.28 -2.12 2.74
N LEU A 104 2.30 -1.86 3.60
CA LEU A 104 1.51 -2.87 4.29
C LEU A 104 0.06 -2.78 3.81
N ALA A 105 -0.55 -3.93 3.56
CA ALA A 105 -1.95 -4.02 3.19
C ALA A 105 -2.68 -4.93 4.18
N GLU A 106 -3.57 -4.35 4.98
CA GLU A 106 -4.40 -5.03 5.97
C GLU A 106 -5.76 -5.39 5.37
N CYS A 107 -6.22 -6.61 5.60
CA CYS A 107 -7.54 -7.05 5.18
C CYS A 107 -8.65 -6.37 6.00
N ALA A 108 -9.34 -5.40 5.39
CA ALA A 108 -10.42 -4.64 6.01
C ALA A 108 -11.76 -5.41 6.06
N ALA A 109 -11.95 -6.38 5.17
CA ALA A 109 -13.16 -7.22 5.12
C ALA A 109 -13.10 -8.43 6.06
N TYR A 110 -12.06 -8.55 6.89
CA TYR A 110 -11.93 -9.66 7.83
C TYR A 110 -13.08 -9.63 8.84
N PRO A 111 -13.86 -10.73 9.00
CA PRO A 111 -15.09 -10.71 9.79
C PRO A 111 -14.84 -10.24 11.22
N SER A 112 -15.58 -9.20 11.65
CA SER A 112 -15.52 -8.67 13.01
C SER A 112 -15.90 -9.70 14.08
N GLU A 113 -16.51 -10.83 13.69
CA GLU A 113 -16.90 -11.92 14.59
C GLU A 113 -15.69 -12.68 15.17
N ASN A 114 -14.51 -12.58 14.53
CA ASN A 114 -13.24 -13.09 15.07
C ASN A 114 -12.60 -12.09 16.05
N TYR A 115 -13.38 -11.63 17.04
CA TYR A 115 -12.95 -10.69 18.07
C TYR A 115 -11.69 -11.21 18.78
N GLY A 116 -10.54 -10.57 18.47
CA GLY A 116 -9.24 -10.88 19.08
C GLY A 116 -8.17 -11.39 18.11
N GLU A 117 -8.53 -11.76 16.88
CA GLU A 117 -7.56 -12.14 15.86
C GLU A 117 -7.16 -10.93 15.00
N GLU A 118 -5.85 -10.74 14.83
CA GLU A 118 -5.31 -9.72 13.94
C GLU A 118 -5.68 -10.02 12.48
N PRO A 119 -6.12 -9.02 11.71
CA PRO A 119 -6.52 -9.21 10.33
C PRO A 119 -5.29 -9.69 9.52
N PRO A 120 -5.47 -10.54 8.50
CA PRO A 120 -4.37 -10.91 7.63
C PRO A 120 -3.72 -9.66 7.01
N VAL A 121 -2.39 -9.58 7.13
CA VAL A 121 -1.59 -8.46 6.63
C VAL A 121 -0.59 -8.96 5.61
N LEU A 122 -0.45 -8.21 4.51
CA LEU A 122 0.51 -8.44 3.45
C LEU A 122 1.57 -7.33 3.46
N ALA A 123 2.84 -7.71 3.55
CA ALA A 123 3.96 -6.80 3.36
C ALA A 123 4.42 -6.82 1.90
N ILE A 124 4.50 -5.65 1.27
CA ILE A 124 4.84 -5.50 -0.15
C ILE A 124 6.17 -4.77 -0.27
N SER A 125 7.12 -5.41 -0.94
CA SER A 125 8.42 -4.87 -1.34
C SER A 125 8.42 -4.58 -2.83
N ILE A 126 8.79 -3.36 -3.21
CA ILE A 126 8.70 -2.85 -4.58
C ILE A 126 10.11 -2.59 -5.12
N ALA A 127 10.48 -3.32 -6.16
CA ALA A 127 11.74 -3.12 -6.87
C ALA A 127 11.48 -2.51 -8.27
N ILE A 128 12.41 -1.66 -8.72
CA ILE A 128 12.46 -1.24 -10.13
C ILE A 128 13.54 -2.01 -10.86
N ASN A 129 13.18 -2.57 -12.00
CA ASN A 129 14.13 -3.29 -12.85
C ASN A 129 14.39 -2.52 -14.15
N GLU A 130 15.67 -2.35 -14.50
CA GLU A 130 16.12 -1.79 -15.78
C GLU A 130 16.00 -2.80 -16.92
N HIS A 131 16.11 -4.10 -16.60
CA HIS A 131 16.06 -5.20 -17.55
C HIS A 131 15.22 -6.34 -16.96
N PRO A 132 13.93 -6.50 -17.34
CA PRO A 132 13.10 -7.59 -16.85
C PRO A 132 13.80 -8.92 -17.17
N LYS A 133 14.39 -9.54 -16.13
CA LYS A 133 14.91 -10.90 -16.25
C LYS A 133 13.70 -11.81 -16.24
N LYS A 134 13.76 -12.91 -17.01
CA LYS A 134 12.77 -13.99 -16.96
C LYS A 134 12.44 -14.28 -15.50
N GLU A 135 11.14 -14.35 -15.20
CA GLU A 135 10.60 -14.71 -13.89
C GLU A 135 11.43 -15.84 -13.30
N LYS A 136 12.16 -15.54 -12.24
CA LYS A 136 12.58 -16.59 -11.34
C LYS A 136 11.30 -17.03 -10.62
N ASN A 137 11.16 -18.33 -10.39
CA ASN A 137 10.13 -18.82 -9.49
C ASN A 137 10.11 -17.93 -8.23
N PRO A 138 8.92 -17.60 -7.71
CA PRO A 138 8.84 -16.89 -6.44
C PRO A 138 9.74 -17.57 -5.41
N ASP A 139 10.49 -16.76 -4.66
CA ASP A 139 11.35 -17.27 -3.59
C ASP A 139 10.49 -18.06 -2.58
N LYS A 140 11.13 -18.81 -1.69
CA LYS A 140 10.40 -19.53 -0.61
C LYS A 140 9.52 -18.57 0.19
N LEU A 141 8.41 -19.08 0.74
CA LEU A 141 7.56 -18.32 1.67
C LEU A 141 8.42 -17.63 2.74
N LYS A 142 8.30 -16.30 2.80
CA LYS A 142 9.03 -15.46 3.74
C LYS A 142 8.03 -14.70 4.60
N THR A 143 8.18 -14.81 5.91
CA THR A 143 7.53 -13.91 6.87
C THR A 143 8.56 -12.99 7.50
N ILE A 144 8.12 -11.79 7.88
CA ILE A 144 8.96 -10.77 8.51
C ILE A 144 8.23 -10.10 9.68
N PRO A 145 8.94 -9.64 10.71
CA PRO A 145 8.35 -8.75 11.70
C PRO A 145 8.23 -7.34 11.14
N VAL A 146 7.17 -6.64 11.53
CA VAL A 146 6.89 -5.25 11.20
C VAL A 146 6.59 -4.52 12.50
N LYS A 147 7.43 -3.56 12.90
CA LYS A 147 7.37 -3.00 14.25
C LYS A 147 6.49 -1.76 14.40
N TYR A 148 6.50 -0.87 13.40
CA TYR A 148 5.93 0.45 13.59
C TYR A 148 5.06 0.82 12.39
N PHE A 149 3.77 0.57 12.51
CA PHE A 149 2.76 1.05 11.57
C PHE A 149 1.48 1.48 12.30
N GLN A 150 0.75 2.40 11.69
CA GLN A 150 -0.55 2.82 12.20
C GLN A 150 -1.62 2.00 11.48
N SER A 151 -2.33 1.12 12.18
CA SER A 151 -3.37 0.32 11.50
C SER A 151 -4.46 1.26 10.95
N PRO A 152 -4.78 1.22 9.65
CA PRO A 152 -5.87 1.99 9.08
C PRO A 152 -7.24 1.43 9.50
N ILE A 153 -7.30 0.18 9.97
CA ILE A 153 -8.54 -0.47 10.46
C ILE A 153 -8.83 -0.02 11.89
N TYR A 154 -7.83 -0.09 12.77
CA TYR A 154 -8.02 0.21 14.20
C TYR A 154 -7.72 1.65 14.57
N GLY A 155 -7.06 2.41 13.68
CA GLY A 155 -6.62 3.77 13.96
C GLY A 155 -5.64 3.85 15.13
N THR A 156 -4.91 2.78 15.44
CA THR A 156 -3.95 2.72 16.57
C THR A 156 -2.56 2.27 16.13
N PRO A 157 -1.50 2.65 16.89
CA PRO A 157 -0.16 2.12 16.69
C PRO A 157 -0.14 0.60 16.90
N SER A 158 0.44 -0.14 15.94
CA SER A 158 0.46 -1.61 15.92
C SER A 158 1.83 -2.16 15.52
N ALA A 159 2.05 -3.44 15.85
CA ALA A 159 3.23 -4.21 15.51
C ALA A 159 2.85 -5.68 15.26
N LEU A 160 3.55 -6.35 14.34
CA LEU A 160 3.27 -7.72 13.94
C LEU A 160 4.57 -8.54 13.91
N GLU A 161 4.56 -9.73 14.48
CA GLU A 161 5.76 -10.58 14.55
C GLU A 161 6.04 -11.37 13.26
N SER A 162 4.99 -11.71 12.51
CA SER A 162 5.08 -12.57 11.33
C SER A 162 4.07 -12.12 10.27
N VAL A 163 4.56 -11.33 9.31
CA VAL A 163 3.79 -10.82 8.16
C VAL A 163 4.29 -11.46 6.88
N ILE A 164 3.38 -11.97 6.06
CA ILE A 164 3.72 -12.57 4.76
C ILE A 164 4.27 -11.48 3.84
N MET A 165 5.45 -11.71 3.28
CA MET A 165 6.12 -10.75 2.41
C MET A 165 6.04 -11.20 0.95
N VAL A 166 5.64 -10.28 0.08
CA VAL A 166 5.72 -10.44 -1.38
C VAL A 166 6.65 -9.38 -1.97
N ASN A 167 7.33 -9.75 -3.05
CA ASN A 167 8.23 -8.86 -3.78
C ASN A 167 7.67 -8.63 -5.19
N VAL A 168 7.43 -7.39 -5.54
CA VAL A 168 6.89 -7.00 -6.84
C VAL A 168 7.93 -6.21 -7.61
N THR A 169 8.02 -6.44 -8.91
CA THR A 169 9.03 -5.79 -9.74
C THR A 169 8.38 -5.02 -10.88
N ILE A 170 8.70 -3.74 -10.98
CA ILE A 170 8.12 -2.84 -11.97
C ILE A 170 9.21 -2.38 -12.92
N SER A 171 8.92 -2.31 -14.22
CA SER A 171 9.87 -1.73 -15.17
C SER A 171 10.06 -0.24 -14.89
N ARG A 172 11.28 0.28 -15.09
CA ARG A 172 11.56 1.72 -14.94
C ARG A 172 10.61 2.59 -15.77
N GLU A 173 10.31 2.16 -16.99
CA GLU A 173 9.39 2.87 -17.88
C GLU A 173 7.99 3.01 -17.27
N ASN A 174 7.44 1.91 -16.75
CA ASN A 174 6.12 1.89 -16.14
C ASN A 174 6.08 2.69 -14.83
N ALA A 175 7.11 2.56 -14.00
CA ALA A 175 7.26 3.35 -12.79
C ALA A 175 7.28 4.86 -13.11
N ASN A 176 8.03 5.27 -14.13
CA ASN A 176 8.10 6.67 -14.56
C ASN A 176 6.76 7.19 -15.10
N LYS A 177 6.04 6.37 -15.89
CA LYS A 177 4.70 6.73 -16.39
C LYS A 177 3.71 6.93 -15.24
N LEU A 178 3.69 6.01 -14.28
CA LEU A 178 2.80 6.07 -13.13
C LEU A 178 3.12 7.27 -12.23
N ASN A 179 4.40 7.50 -11.92
CA ASN A 179 4.85 8.65 -11.15
C ASN A 179 4.47 9.98 -11.84
N LYS A 180 4.65 10.07 -13.16
CA LYS A 180 4.29 11.29 -13.93
C LYS A 180 2.78 11.54 -13.92
N LEU A 181 1.97 10.49 -13.99
CA LEU A 181 0.51 10.63 -13.84
C LEU A 181 0.15 11.22 -12.49
N LEU A 182 0.78 10.73 -11.41
CA LEU A 182 0.56 11.28 -10.07
C LEU A 182 0.98 12.75 -9.98
N GLU A 183 2.17 13.10 -10.47
CA GLU A 183 2.65 14.49 -10.45
C GLU A 183 1.70 15.45 -11.18
N ASN A 184 1.18 15.03 -12.32
CA ASN A 184 0.22 15.81 -13.08
C ASN A 184 -1.11 15.96 -12.31
N ILE A 185 -1.58 14.91 -11.63
CA ILE A 185 -2.75 14.98 -10.74
C ILE A 185 -2.50 15.96 -9.59
N GLN A 186 -1.32 15.89 -8.93
CA GLN A 186 -0.93 16.81 -7.86
C GLN A 186 -0.95 18.26 -8.34
N GLN A 187 -0.39 18.53 -9.53
CA GLN A 187 -0.38 19.85 -10.13
C GLN A 187 -1.79 20.35 -10.46
N LEU A 188 -2.65 19.50 -11.02
CA LEU A 188 -4.04 19.86 -11.30
C LEU A 188 -4.80 20.19 -10.02
N ILE A 189 -4.69 19.34 -8.98
CA ILE A 189 -5.34 19.58 -7.68
C ILE A 189 -4.85 20.91 -7.05
N GLY A 190 -3.54 21.17 -7.06
CA GLY A 190 -2.98 22.42 -6.54
C GLY A 190 -3.47 23.68 -7.27
N ASN A 191 -3.87 23.54 -8.53
CA ASN A 191 -4.37 24.64 -9.35
C ASN A 191 -5.90 24.84 -9.26
N ILE A 192 -6.62 23.98 -8.54
CA ILE A 192 -8.06 24.11 -8.28
C ILE A 192 -8.28 25.21 -7.22
N HIS A 193 -8.15 26.47 -7.61
CA HIS A 193 -8.59 27.61 -6.81
C HIS A 193 -9.95 28.16 -7.29
N TYR A 194 -10.31 27.88 -8.55
CA TYR A 194 -11.62 28.19 -9.15
C TYR A 194 -12.00 27.07 -10.13
N ASN A 195 -12.77 26.08 -9.66
CA ASN A 195 -13.19 24.91 -10.46
C ASN A 195 -13.88 25.33 -11.76
N THR A 196 -13.19 25.22 -12.90
CA THR A 196 -13.86 25.21 -14.20
C THR A 196 -14.32 23.80 -14.54
N GLN A 197 -15.41 23.67 -15.29
CA GLN A 197 -15.88 22.36 -15.76
C GLN A 197 -14.80 21.61 -16.56
N GLU A 198 -13.95 22.34 -17.29
CA GLU A 198 -12.83 21.80 -18.04
C GLU A 198 -11.74 21.21 -17.14
N GLN A 199 -11.33 21.92 -16.08
CA GLN A 199 -10.33 21.42 -15.13
C GLN A 199 -10.82 20.19 -14.37
N THR A 200 -12.10 20.19 -13.95
CA THR A 200 -12.72 19.02 -13.32
C THR A 200 -12.72 17.81 -14.25
N GLN A 201 -13.06 18.00 -15.53
CA GLN A 201 -13.07 16.94 -16.52
C GLN A 201 -11.66 16.40 -16.77
N GLN A 202 -10.66 17.28 -16.91
CA GLN A 202 -9.26 16.89 -17.05
C GLN A 202 -8.76 16.09 -15.84
N LEU A 203 -9.06 16.54 -14.61
CA LEU A 203 -8.68 15.83 -13.39
C LEU A 203 -9.33 14.44 -13.34
N LYS A 204 -10.62 14.34 -13.68
CA LYS A 204 -11.34 13.06 -13.75
C LYS A 204 -10.65 12.09 -14.70
N GLU A 205 -10.36 12.53 -15.93
CA GLU A 205 -9.67 11.71 -16.93
C GLU A 205 -8.28 11.28 -16.46
N MET A 206 -7.54 12.15 -15.77
CA MET A 206 -6.23 11.83 -15.22
C MET A 206 -6.31 10.82 -14.08
N MET A 207 -7.26 10.99 -13.17
CA MET A 207 -7.52 10.07 -12.06
C MET A 207 -7.98 8.70 -12.55
N ASP A 208 -8.74 8.65 -13.65
CA ASP A 208 -9.18 7.40 -14.26
C ASP A 208 -8.04 6.70 -15.00
N LYS A 209 -7.19 7.45 -15.73
CA LYS A 209 -5.95 6.91 -16.32
C LYS A 209 -5.00 6.37 -15.25
N PHE A 210 -4.91 7.05 -14.11
CA PHE A 210 -4.11 6.59 -12.99
C PHE A 210 -4.69 5.31 -12.39
N ALA A 211 -5.99 5.29 -12.07
CA ALA A 211 -6.67 4.10 -11.55
C ALA A 211 -6.49 2.88 -12.48
N ASN A 212 -6.59 3.08 -13.79
CA ASN A 212 -6.54 2.01 -14.80
C ASN A 212 -5.15 1.81 -15.40
N HIS A 213 -4.09 2.30 -14.75
CA HIS A 213 -2.74 2.09 -15.26
C HIS A 213 -2.39 0.58 -15.25
N PRO A 214 -1.87 0.00 -16.36
CA PRO A 214 -1.58 -1.43 -16.48
C PRO A 214 -0.62 -1.98 -15.42
N THR A 215 0.19 -1.12 -14.82
CA THR A 215 1.09 -1.48 -13.72
C THR A 215 0.35 -2.02 -12.50
N HIS A 216 -0.83 -1.49 -12.17
CA HIS A 216 -1.63 -2.02 -11.06
C HIS A 216 -2.00 -3.49 -11.29
N LEU A 217 -2.43 -3.81 -12.52
CA LEU A 217 -2.74 -5.20 -12.90
C LEU A 217 -1.51 -6.09 -12.82
N GLN A 218 -0.36 -5.63 -13.33
CA GLN A 218 0.89 -6.40 -13.25
C GLN A 218 1.28 -6.70 -11.80
N ILE A 219 1.19 -5.71 -10.91
CA ILE A 219 1.50 -5.89 -9.49
C ILE A 219 0.55 -6.92 -8.87
N LEU A 220 -0.75 -6.85 -9.14
CA LEU A 220 -1.73 -7.83 -8.65
C LEU A 220 -1.39 -9.24 -9.12
N LYS A 221 -0.99 -9.41 -10.38
CA LYS A 221 -0.55 -10.71 -10.92
C LYS A 221 0.69 -11.23 -10.20
N ASP A 222 1.68 -10.38 -9.98
CA ASP A 222 2.91 -10.74 -9.25
C ASP A 222 2.59 -11.20 -7.80
N ILE A 223 1.68 -10.49 -7.13
CA ILE A 223 1.23 -10.84 -5.77
C ILE A 223 0.46 -12.17 -5.79
N SER A 224 -0.52 -12.31 -6.68
CA SER A 224 -1.35 -13.52 -6.81
C SER A 224 -0.49 -14.76 -7.06
N ASN A 225 0.46 -14.68 -8.01
CA ASN A 225 1.37 -15.78 -8.32
C ASN A 225 2.22 -16.21 -7.11
N GLN A 226 2.68 -15.25 -6.31
CA GLN A 226 3.42 -15.52 -5.07
C GLN A 226 2.53 -16.17 -4.01
N LEU A 227 1.34 -15.63 -3.78
CA LEU A 227 0.39 -16.18 -2.79
C LEU A 227 -0.05 -17.60 -3.14
N GLU A 228 -0.37 -17.88 -4.41
CA GLU A 228 -0.69 -19.23 -4.88
C GLU A 228 0.46 -20.22 -4.63
N PHE A 229 1.69 -19.78 -4.91
CA PHE A 229 2.89 -20.59 -4.66
C PHE A 229 3.08 -20.86 -3.16
N PHE A 230 2.89 -19.85 -2.31
CA PHE A 230 3.00 -19.97 -0.86
C PHE A 230 1.92 -20.89 -0.29
N VAL A 231 0.68 -20.81 -0.77
CA VAL A 231 -0.41 -21.73 -0.38
C VAL A 231 -0.04 -23.18 -0.71
N LYS A 232 0.56 -23.42 -1.89
CA LYS A 232 1.03 -24.76 -2.29
C LYS A 232 2.19 -25.24 -1.42
N GLN A 233 3.16 -24.37 -1.09
CA GLN A 233 4.26 -24.72 -0.18
C GLN A 233 3.76 -25.05 1.23
N ALA A 234 2.94 -24.19 1.82
CA ALA A 234 2.40 -24.38 3.17
C ALA A 234 1.60 -25.68 3.29
N SER A 235 0.82 -26.04 2.26
CA SER A 235 0.07 -27.30 2.21
C SER A 235 0.96 -28.54 2.15
N ALA A 236 2.15 -28.43 1.53
CA ALA A 236 3.09 -29.53 1.36
C ALA A 236 4.00 -29.76 2.58
N GLU A 237 4.25 -28.73 3.39
CA GLU A 237 5.15 -28.78 4.54
C GLU A 237 4.48 -29.22 5.86
N THR A 238 3.23 -29.69 5.80
CA THR A 238 2.28 -30.14 6.86
C THR A 238 2.87 -30.76 8.14
N LYS A 239 3.62 -29.97 8.92
CA LYS A 239 4.00 -30.22 10.32
C LYS A 239 4.14 -28.94 11.18
N LYS A 240 3.96 -27.73 10.66
CA LYS A 240 4.08 -26.48 11.44
C LYS A 240 3.13 -25.40 10.89
N ASP A 241 2.39 -24.77 11.79
CA ASP A 241 1.47 -23.62 11.64
C ASP A 241 0.08 -23.85 11.02
N ASP A 242 -0.85 -24.23 11.90
CA ASP A 242 -2.30 -24.25 11.65
C ASP A 242 -2.89 -22.85 11.38
N GLU A 243 -2.21 -21.76 11.80
CA GLU A 243 -2.70 -20.37 11.65
C GLU A 243 -2.21 -19.67 10.37
N LEU A 244 -1.05 -20.05 9.82
CA LEU A 244 -0.46 -19.41 8.64
C LEU A 244 -1.21 -19.76 7.35
N THR A 245 -1.68 -21.01 7.24
CA THR A 245 -2.37 -21.50 6.05
C THR A 245 -3.73 -20.80 5.83
N PRO A 246 -4.59 -20.62 6.85
CA PRO A 246 -5.80 -19.80 6.71
C PRO A 246 -5.50 -18.36 6.28
N ARG A 247 -4.51 -17.69 6.90
CA ARG A 247 -4.12 -16.32 6.54
C ARG A 247 -3.69 -16.20 5.08
N LEU A 248 -2.86 -17.14 4.60
CA LEU A 248 -2.44 -17.20 3.20
C LEU A 248 -3.62 -17.38 2.25
N LYS A 249 -4.58 -18.27 2.57
CA LYS A 249 -5.77 -18.49 1.75
C LYS A 249 -6.64 -17.24 1.69
N THR A 250 -6.91 -16.59 2.82
CA THR A 250 -7.68 -15.34 2.86
C THR A 250 -7.02 -14.24 2.02
N LEU A 251 -5.71 -14.05 2.14
CA LEU A 251 -4.99 -13.08 1.31
C LEU A 251 -5.06 -13.44 -0.18
N ASN A 252 -4.89 -14.72 -0.52
CA ASN A 252 -4.96 -15.20 -1.89
C ASN A 252 -6.35 -14.98 -2.51
N ASP A 253 -7.41 -15.26 -1.76
CA ASP A 253 -8.79 -15.09 -2.23
C ASP A 253 -9.12 -13.61 -2.47
N ILE A 254 -8.73 -12.73 -1.55
CA ILE A 254 -8.96 -11.28 -1.68
C ILE A 254 -8.20 -10.68 -2.86
N ILE A 255 -6.92 -11.03 -3.01
CA ILE A 255 -6.12 -10.58 -4.15
C ILE A 255 -6.65 -11.16 -5.46
N GLY A 256 -7.15 -12.41 -5.46
CA GLY A 256 -7.79 -13.02 -6.62
C GLY A 256 -9.05 -12.28 -7.06
N ILE A 257 -9.88 -11.83 -6.11
CA ILE A 257 -11.05 -10.98 -6.40
C ILE A 257 -10.61 -9.64 -6.99
N ALA A 258 -9.66 -8.96 -6.35
CA ALA A 258 -9.15 -7.67 -6.82
C ALA A 258 -8.55 -7.77 -8.24
N LEU A 259 -7.84 -8.87 -8.52
CA LEU A 259 -7.28 -9.16 -9.84
C LEU A 259 -8.39 -9.32 -10.89
N ALA A 260 -9.40 -10.15 -10.62
CA ALA A 260 -10.51 -10.37 -11.54
C ALA A 260 -11.31 -9.09 -11.82
N GLU A 261 -11.60 -8.30 -10.78
CA GLU A 261 -12.25 -6.99 -10.93
C GLU A 261 -11.42 -6.04 -11.81
N LYS A 262 -10.09 -6.06 -11.65
CA LYS A 262 -9.20 -5.19 -12.42
C LYS A 262 -9.07 -5.61 -13.88
N GLU A 263 -9.07 -6.92 -14.16
CA GLU A 263 -9.10 -7.44 -15.52
C GLU A 263 -10.40 -7.02 -16.23
N GLN A 264 -11.55 -7.19 -15.59
CA GLN A 264 -12.84 -6.76 -16.15
C GLN A 264 -12.88 -5.26 -16.45
N GLN A 265 -12.41 -4.41 -15.53
CA GLN A 265 -12.37 -2.96 -15.72
C GLN A 265 -11.52 -2.52 -16.93
N LEU A 266 -10.47 -3.28 -17.25
CA LEU A 266 -9.60 -3.00 -18.39
C LEU A 266 -10.18 -3.51 -19.71
N GLU A 267 -11.00 -4.56 -19.67
CA GLU A 267 -11.75 -5.07 -20.82
C GLU A 267 -12.92 -4.14 -21.18
N ASP A 268 -13.68 -3.66 -20.19
CA ASP A 268 -14.83 -2.77 -20.40
C ASP A 268 -14.43 -1.35 -20.83
N GLY A 269 -13.17 -0.96 -20.61
CA GLY A 269 -12.61 0.34 -20.96
C GLY A 269 -11.93 0.42 -22.33
N GLN A 270 -11.91 -0.67 -23.10
CA GLN A 270 -11.38 -0.76 -24.48
C GLN A 270 -12.50 -0.68 -25.52
#